data_AF-B9IZT4-F1
#
_entry.id   AF-B9IZT4-F1
#
_cell.length_a   1.000
_cell.length_b   1.000
_cell.length_c   1.000
_cell.angle_alpha   90.00
_cell.angle_beta   90.00
_cell.angle_gamma   90.00
#
_symmetry.space_group_name_H-M   'P 1'
#
loop_
_entity.id
_entity.type
_entity.pdbx_description
1 polymer ?
#
loop_
_entity_poly.entity_id
_entity_poly.type
_entity_poly.pdbx_seq_one_letter_code
_entity_poly.pdbx_strand_id
1 'polypeptide(L)'
;MGMIPLALVYQTLARKKPELEGGIYSYARAGFGEYIGFNSAWGYWLAGILGNVATIMLLFSTLGYFFPIFKGGNSVASIVGASLLLWTLHFLILFGIREASIMNVIATIGKLVPIVLFIVVMVTAFRWDTFTHDFWGEGTISVSSILGQVKNTMLVTLWVFIGVEGAVVLSGRAKNSRDVGKATVLGLILVMSIYILISVLSMGAMTRGELSVLETPSMGHVLEHVVGTWGAVAINIGLVASLVGTLIGWFLLVSEISHVAGKDGVFPKVFTKTNKKQTPHMALWISNGVAQVIFIIVLFSESTYQIMYFIASTSILVPYLLSALFQFKLVITNELKDAKVKNGSLALIASLYSIWLIYAAGLKNLLLVSIVYGIGIIVYVYARKEKGNRCFTRIERYVMWAIVVAAVTSLYMLLTGNIKM
;
A
#
# COMPACT_ATOMS: atom_id res chain seq x y z
N MET A 1 -11.56 -7.70 -9.69
CA MET A 1 -11.24 -9.11 -10.03
C MET A 1 -9.82 -9.53 -9.66
N GLY A 2 -8.76 -8.79 -10.00
CA GLY A 2 -7.37 -9.25 -9.79
C GLY A 2 -6.88 -9.40 -8.34
N MET A 3 -7.33 -8.56 -7.40
CA MET A 3 -6.95 -8.68 -5.99
C MET A 3 -7.53 -9.92 -5.29
N ILE A 4 -8.62 -10.50 -5.80
CA ILE A 4 -9.26 -11.68 -5.21
C ILE A 4 -8.35 -12.91 -5.31
N PRO A 5 -7.84 -13.31 -6.49
CA PRO A 5 -6.83 -14.36 -6.61
C PRO A 5 -5.63 -14.15 -5.70
N LEU A 6 -5.12 -12.92 -5.58
CA LEU A 6 -3.97 -12.62 -4.73
C LEU A 6 -4.28 -12.80 -3.24
N ALA A 7 -5.44 -12.35 -2.77
CA ALA A 7 -5.90 -12.60 -1.40
C ALA A 7 -6.14 -14.08 -1.10
N LEU A 8 -6.64 -14.84 -2.07
CA LEU A 8 -6.79 -16.30 -1.96
C LEU A 8 -5.45 -17.02 -1.98
N VAL A 9 -4.45 -16.49 -2.70
CA VAL A 9 -3.06 -16.95 -2.60
C VAL A 9 -2.54 -16.76 -1.19
N TYR A 10 -2.71 -15.56 -0.61
CA TYR A 10 -2.34 -15.28 0.77
C TYR A 10 -3.02 -16.20 1.78
N GLN A 11 -4.32 -16.43 1.65
CA GLN A 11 -5.04 -17.39 2.47
C GLN A 11 -4.45 -18.81 2.35
N THR A 12 -4.14 -19.24 1.12
CA THR A 12 -3.61 -20.59 0.86
C THR A 12 -2.23 -20.75 1.48
N LEU A 13 -1.34 -19.79 1.25
CA LEU A 13 0.02 -19.79 1.79
C LEU A 13 0.03 -19.70 3.31
N ALA A 14 -0.78 -18.82 3.92
CA ALA A 14 -0.87 -18.71 5.39
C ALA A 14 -1.33 -20.02 6.05
N ARG A 15 -2.19 -20.79 5.38
CA ARG A 15 -2.66 -22.10 5.87
C ARG A 15 -1.66 -23.23 5.64
N LYS A 16 -0.98 -23.24 4.48
CA LYS A 16 -0.13 -24.36 4.04
C LYS A 16 1.33 -24.21 4.42
N LYS A 17 1.78 -22.99 4.71
CA LYS A 17 3.13 -22.65 5.17
C LYS A 17 3.06 -21.72 6.40
N PRO A 18 2.40 -22.13 7.50
CA PRO A 18 2.23 -21.29 8.70
C PRO A 18 3.56 -20.95 9.38
N GLU A 19 4.62 -21.72 9.15
CA GLU A 19 5.98 -21.50 9.64
C GLU A 19 6.66 -20.27 9.00
N LEU A 20 6.14 -19.77 7.87
CA LEU A 20 6.66 -18.60 7.18
C LEU A 20 6.05 -17.32 7.76
N GLU A 21 6.52 -16.91 8.93
CA GLU A 21 6.15 -15.66 9.60
C GLU A 21 6.58 -14.44 8.78
N GLY A 22 5.82 -13.34 8.79
CA GLY A 22 6.11 -12.13 7.97
C GLY A 22 5.60 -12.19 6.54
N GLY A 23 4.94 -13.29 6.15
CA GLY A 23 4.10 -13.38 4.96
C GLY A 23 4.82 -13.11 3.66
N ILE A 24 4.52 -11.97 3.03
CA ILE A 24 5.03 -11.54 1.71
C ILE A 24 6.56 -11.58 1.58
N TYR A 25 7.28 -11.31 2.68
CA TYR A 25 8.73 -11.37 2.71
C TYR A 25 9.20 -12.82 2.71
N SER A 26 8.68 -13.62 3.63
CA SER A 26 9.12 -14.99 3.85
C SER A 26 8.73 -15.91 2.69
N TYR A 27 7.62 -15.64 2.01
CA TYR A 27 7.25 -16.33 0.76
C TYR A 27 8.26 -16.07 -0.34
N ALA A 28 8.67 -14.80 -0.53
CA ALA A 28 9.69 -14.46 -1.51
C ALA A 28 11.05 -15.10 -1.17
N ARG A 29 11.45 -15.04 0.10
CA ARG A 29 12.72 -15.62 0.58
C ARG A 29 12.75 -17.14 0.42
N ALA A 30 11.72 -17.85 0.89
CA ALA A 30 11.62 -19.30 0.77
C ALA A 30 11.52 -19.76 -0.70
N GLY A 31 10.90 -18.95 -1.56
CA GLY A 31 10.75 -19.24 -2.98
C GLY A 31 12.03 -19.05 -3.78
N PHE A 32 12.77 -17.97 -3.54
CA PHE A 32 13.72 -17.43 -4.52
C PHE A 32 15.07 -16.99 -3.94
N GLY A 33 15.30 -17.17 -2.65
CA GLY A 33 16.59 -16.89 -2.01
C GLY A 33 16.64 -15.55 -1.26
N GLU A 34 17.81 -15.27 -0.69
CA GLU A 34 18.01 -14.20 0.29
C GLU A 34 17.86 -12.80 -0.32
N TYR A 35 18.43 -12.55 -1.50
CA TYR A 35 18.36 -11.23 -2.13
C TYR A 35 16.98 -10.92 -2.69
N ILE A 36 16.27 -11.94 -3.21
CA ILE A 36 14.89 -11.77 -3.68
C ILE A 36 13.94 -11.57 -2.50
N GLY A 37 14.15 -12.29 -1.40
CA GLY A 37 13.50 -12.03 -0.12
C GLY A 37 13.76 -10.60 0.37
N PHE A 38 15.02 -10.15 0.35
CA PHE A 38 15.38 -8.77 0.70
C PHE A 38 14.60 -7.76 -0.14
N ASN A 39 14.57 -7.91 -1.47
CA ASN A 39 13.85 -7.00 -2.35
C ASN A 39 12.34 -6.94 -2.04
N SER A 40 11.73 -8.07 -1.66
CA SER A 40 10.34 -8.10 -1.18
C SER A 40 10.17 -7.30 0.12
N ALA A 41 11.01 -7.53 1.13
CA ALA A 41 10.96 -6.78 2.39
C ALA A 41 11.25 -5.29 2.19
N TRP A 42 12.27 -4.95 1.39
CA TRP A 42 12.70 -3.59 1.10
C TRP A 42 11.62 -2.80 0.35
N GLY A 43 11.07 -3.39 -0.72
CA GLY A 43 9.97 -2.81 -1.48
C GLY A 43 8.73 -2.56 -0.63
N TYR A 44 8.35 -3.53 0.20
CA TYR A 44 7.20 -3.38 1.08
C TYR A 44 7.44 -2.34 2.18
N TRP A 45 8.62 -2.37 2.82
CA TRP A 45 8.99 -1.43 3.87
C TRP A 45 8.95 0.03 3.37
N LEU A 46 9.52 0.29 2.20
CA LEU A 46 9.48 1.61 1.58
C LEU A 46 8.11 2.00 1.05
N ALA A 47 7.35 1.04 0.48
CA ALA A 47 5.97 1.27 0.10
C ALA A 47 5.13 1.74 1.30
N GLY A 48 5.29 1.10 2.46
CA GLY A 48 4.61 1.51 3.68
C GLY A 48 5.07 2.89 4.19
N ILE A 49 6.36 3.21 4.10
CA ILE A 49 6.88 4.54 4.49
C ILE A 49 6.32 5.64 3.57
N LEU A 50 6.45 5.47 2.26
CA LEU A 50 5.92 6.41 1.27
C LEU A 50 4.40 6.51 1.36
N GLY A 51 3.73 5.40 1.65
CA GLY A 51 2.30 5.38 1.88
C GLY A 51 1.86 6.12 3.13
N ASN A 52 2.64 6.04 4.22
CA ASN A 52 2.42 6.86 5.42
C ASN A 52 2.60 8.34 5.12
N VAL A 53 3.64 8.73 4.38
CA VAL A 53 3.84 10.11 3.92
C VAL A 53 2.63 10.59 3.11
N ALA A 54 2.20 9.82 2.10
CA ALA A 54 1.03 10.14 1.28
C ALA A 54 -0.25 10.28 2.12
N THR A 55 -0.45 9.40 3.10
CA THR A 55 -1.60 9.40 4.01
C THR A 55 -1.61 10.63 4.91
N ILE A 56 -0.45 11.04 5.44
CA ILE A 56 -0.33 12.28 6.24
C ILE A 56 -0.57 13.51 5.35
N MET A 57 -0.02 13.57 4.14
CA MET A 57 -0.30 14.66 3.21
C MET A 57 -1.80 14.77 2.90
N LEU A 58 -2.48 13.64 2.67
CA LEU A 58 -3.92 13.60 2.49
C LEU A 58 -4.69 14.09 3.71
N LEU A 59 -4.22 13.75 4.93
CA LEU A 59 -4.80 14.24 6.18
C LEU A 59 -4.72 15.76 6.26
N PHE A 60 -3.56 16.35 5.98
CA PHE A 60 -3.41 17.80 5.99
C PHE A 60 -4.18 18.48 4.85
N SER A 61 -4.25 17.87 3.67
CA SER A 61 -5.13 18.34 2.59
C SER A 61 -6.60 18.36 3.04
N THR A 62 -7.04 17.33 3.77
CA THR A 62 -8.38 17.26 4.36
C THR A 62 -8.60 18.35 5.41
N LEU A 63 -7.61 18.62 6.27
CA LEU A 63 -7.66 19.75 7.21
C LEU A 63 -7.68 21.10 6.49
N GLY A 64 -7.16 21.17 5.26
CA GLY A 64 -7.24 22.32 4.35
C GLY A 64 -8.67 22.80 4.08
N TYR A 65 -9.66 21.89 4.16
CA TYR A 65 -11.08 22.24 4.05
C TYR A 65 -11.53 23.18 5.19
N PHE A 66 -11.04 22.96 6.41
CA PHE A 66 -11.37 23.76 7.59
C PHE A 66 -10.42 24.94 7.80
N PHE A 67 -9.14 24.73 7.48
CA PHE A 67 -8.06 25.67 7.74
C PHE A 67 -7.25 25.88 6.46
N PRO A 68 -7.47 27.00 5.73
CA PRO A 68 -6.83 27.25 4.43
C PRO A 68 -5.30 27.18 4.42
N ILE A 69 -4.65 27.36 5.58
CA ILE A 69 -3.20 27.22 5.75
C ILE A 69 -2.67 25.83 5.37
N PHE A 70 -3.51 24.79 5.42
CA PHE A 70 -3.15 23.42 5.07
C PHE A 70 -3.57 23.00 3.66
N LYS A 71 -4.12 23.93 2.85
CA LYS A 71 -4.64 23.63 1.51
C LYS A 71 -3.57 22.93 0.65
N GLY A 72 -3.98 21.84 -0.02
CA GLY A 72 -3.10 21.01 -0.87
C GLY A 72 -2.23 20.00 -0.11
N GLY A 73 -2.14 20.07 1.22
CA GLY A 73 -1.43 19.07 2.04
C GLY A 73 0.10 19.09 1.92
N ASN A 74 0.67 20.01 1.14
CA ASN A 74 2.12 20.17 0.92
C ASN A 74 2.65 21.58 1.25
N SER A 75 1.82 22.47 1.82
CA SER A 75 2.29 23.77 2.32
C SER A 75 3.31 23.59 3.45
N VAL A 76 4.12 24.63 3.71
CA VAL A 76 5.10 24.61 4.81
C VAL A 76 4.42 24.26 6.15
N ALA A 77 3.25 24.84 6.41
CA ALA A 77 2.46 24.53 7.60
C ALA A 77 2.00 23.07 7.64
N SER A 78 1.56 22.52 6.50
CA SER A 78 1.19 21.10 6.38
C SER A 78 2.38 20.19 6.67
N ILE A 79 3.59 20.52 6.21
CA ILE A 79 4.76 19.68 6.46
C ILE A 79 5.26 19.77 7.91
N VAL A 80 5.19 20.96 8.53
CA VAL A 80 5.47 21.10 9.97
C VAL A 80 4.47 20.28 10.78
N GLY A 81 3.18 20.41 10.49
CA GLY A 81 2.13 19.60 11.12
C GLY A 81 2.31 18.10 10.86
N ALA A 82 2.66 17.71 9.64
CA ALA A 82 2.94 16.33 9.25
C ALA A 82 4.10 15.75 10.05
N SER A 83 5.16 16.52 10.24
CA SER A 83 6.32 16.14 11.05
C SER A 83 5.92 15.96 12.52
N LEU A 84 5.16 16.91 13.08
CA LEU A 84 4.66 16.80 14.46
C LEU A 84 3.77 15.57 14.66
N LEU A 85 2.85 15.30 13.72
CA LEU A 85 1.99 14.12 13.76
C LEU A 85 2.80 12.82 13.63
N LEU A 86 3.76 12.78 12.69
CA LEU A 86 4.67 11.67 12.47
C LEU A 86 5.38 11.28 13.78
N TRP A 87 6.02 12.24 14.44
CA TRP A 87 6.72 12.01 15.71
C TRP A 87 5.77 11.67 16.86
N THR A 88 4.59 12.28 16.91
CA THR A 88 3.57 11.95 17.92
C THR A 88 3.15 10.48 17.82
N LEU A 89 2.83 10.01 16.61
CA LEU A 89 2.48 8.61 16.37
C LEU A 89 3.65 7.67 16.64
N HIS A 90 4.87 8.08 16.29
CA HIS A 90 6.08 7.32 16.61
C HIS A 90 6.20 7.05 18.11
N PHE A 91 6.12 8.10 18.95
CA PHE A 91 6.21 7.93 20.39
C PHE A 91 5.04 7.13 20.96
N LEU A 92 3.83 7.34 20.45
CA LEU A 92 2.66 6.55 20.83
C LEU A 92 2.88 5.05 20.62
N ILE A 93 3.45 4.65 19.48
CA ILE A 93 3.67 3.24 19.16
C ILE A 93 4.85 2.66 19.97
N LEU A 94 5.85 3.49 20.29
CA LEU A 94 6.91 3.08 21.22
C LEU A 94 6.38 2.74 22.61
N PHE A 95 5.28 3.36 23.05
CA PHE A 95 4.61 3.01 24.30
C PHE A 95 3.96 1.62 24.28
N GLY A 96 3.83 0.93 23.15
CA GLY A 96 3.53 -0.50 23.09
C GLY A 96 2.65 -0.91 21.91
N ILE A 97 2.99 -2.06 21.29
CA ILE A 97 2.24 -2.63 20.16
C ILE A 97 0.80 -3.00 20.54
N ARG A 98 0.58 -3.53 21.75
CA ARG A 98 -0.76 -3.93 22.20
C ARG A 98 -1.72 -2.74 22.25
N GLU A 99 -1.27 -1.63 22.82
CA GLU A 99 -2.07 -0.40 22.91
C GLU A 99 -2.34 0.18 21.53
N ALA A 100 -1.30 0.24 20.67
CA ALA A 100 -1.45 0.67 19.28
C ALA A 100 -2.46 -0.21 18.51
N SER A 101 -2.48 -1.53 18.75
CA SER A 101 -3.45 -2.44 18.14
C SER A 101 -4.89 -2.16 18.60
N ILE A 102 -5.11 -1.89 19.90
CA ILE A 102 -6.44 -1.52 20.43
C ILE A 102 -6.90 -0.20 19.81
N MET A 103 -6.02 0.81 19.76
CA MET A 103 -6.33 2.09 19.12
C MET A 103 -6.69 1.92 17.65
N ASN A 104 -6.01 1.02 16.93
CA ASN A 104 -6.35 0.70 15.54
C ASN A 104 -7.74 0.05 15.41
N VAL A 105 -8.16 -0.79 16.36
CA VAL A 105 -9.53 -1.34 16.38
C VAL A 105 -10.57 -0.24 16.61
N ILE A 106 -10.35 0.64 17.60
CA ILE A 106 -11.23 1.77 17.88
C ILE A 106 -11.35 2.67 16.65
N ALA A 107 -10.22 3.00 16.03
CA ALA A 107 -10.22 3.79 14.80
C ALA A 107 -10.96 3.06 13.67
N THR A 108 -10.79 1.75 13.52
CA THR A 108 -11.52 0.95 12.51
C THR A 108 -13.03 1.02 12.71
N ILE A 109 -13.52 0.91 13.94
CA ILE A 109 -14.96 1.09 14.24
C ILE A 109 -15.39 2.52 13.93
N GLY A 110 -14.58 3.52 14.33
CA GLY A 110 -14.83 4.93 14.05
C GLY A 110 -14.94 5.24 12.56
N LYS A 111 -14.15 4.57 11.71
CA LYS A 111 -14.21 4.69 10.24
C LYS A 111 -15.53 4.23 9.64
N LEU A 112 -16.18 3.24 10.25
CA LEU A 112 -17.43 2.71 9.73
C LEU A 112 -18.57 3.71 9.87
N VAL A 113 -18.54 4.58 10.89
CA VAL A 113 -19.60 5.57 11.13
C VAL A 113 -19.80 6.53 9.94
N PRO A 114 -18.79 7.30 9.46
CA PRO A 114 -18.95 8.19 8.31
C PRO A 114 -19.23 7.42 7.02
N ILE A 115 -18.71 6.19 6.86
CA ILE A 115 -18.96 5.35 5.68
C ILE A 115 -20.43 4.91 5.63
N VAL A 116 -20.96 4.40 6.75
CA VAL A 116 -22.36 3.97 6.84
C VAL A 116 -23.29 5.18 6.67
N LEU A 117 -22.96 6.31 7.30
CA LEU A 117 -23.70 7.57 7.11
C LEU A 117 -23.78 7.93 5.62
N PHE A 118 -22.63 7.94 4.93
CA PHE A 118 -22.58 8.22 3.50
C PHE A 118 -23.45 7.24 2.71
N ILE A 119 -23.27 5.93 2.91
CA ILE A 119 -24.03 4.91 2.16
C ILE A 119 -25.54 5.10 2.37
N VAL A 120 -26.00 5.29 3.61
CA VAL A 120 -27.43 5.46 3.92
C VAL A 120 -28.00 6.71 3.25
N VAL A 121 -27.31 7.85 3.37
CA VAL A 121 -27.78 9.10 2.76
C VAL A 121 -27.77 8.98 1.23
N MET A 122 -26.71 8.44 0.65
CA MET A 122 -26.57 8.34 -0.80
C MET A 122 -27.55 7.36 -1.43
N VAL A 123 -27.98 6.31 -0.72
CA VAL A 123 -29.10 5.45 -1.17
C VAL A 123 -30.38 6.25 -1.34
N THR A 124 -30.67 7.18 -0.42
CA THR A 124 -31.87 8.05 -0.53
C THR A 124 -31.77 9.10 -1.62
N ALA A 125 -30.55 9.50 -1.97
CA ALA A 125 -30.27 10.49 -3.00
C ALA A 125 -30.02 9.90 -4.39
N PHE A 126 -30.03 8.57 -4.52
CA PHE A 126 -29.69 7.89 -5.75
C PHE A 126 -30.76 8.12 -6.82
N ARG A 127 -30.35 8.65 -7.98
CA ARG A 127 -31.22 8.88 -9.14
C ARG A 127 -30.81 7.99 -10.29
N TRP A 128 -31.72 7.11 -10.73
CA TRP A 128 -31.48 6.18 -11.85
C TRP A 128 -31.19 6.91 -13.16
N ASP A 129 -31.86 8.05 -13.39
CA ASP A 129 -31.65 8.87 -14.58
C ASP A 129 -30.23 9.44 -14.62
N THR A 130 -29.70 9.90 -13.49
CA THR A 130 -28.33 10.41 -13.38
C THR A 130 -27.31 9.29 -13.56
N PHE A 131 -27.56 8.12 -12.97
CA PHE A 131 -26.67 6.96 -13.08
C PHE A 131 -26.56 6.43 -14.52
N THR A 132 -27.67 6.43 -15.27
CA THR A 132 -27.68 5.96 -16.66
C THR A 132 -27.35 7.07 -17.66
N HIS A 133 -27.27 8.33 -17.21
CA HIS A 133 -26.87 9.46 -18.03
C HIS A 133 -25.44 9.27 -18.54
N ASP A 134 -25.30 9.23 -19.86
CA ASP A 134 -24.01 9.04 -20.54
C ASP A 134 -23.23 7.81 -20.04
N PHE A 135 -23.94 6.69 -19.79
CA PHE A 135 -23.32 5.45 -19.32
C PHE A 135 -22.20 4.95 -20.24
N TRP A 136 -22.38 5.15 -21.56
CA TRP A 136 -21.41 4.72 -22.57
C TRP A 136 -20.27 5.72 -22.80
N GLY A 137 -20.43 6.99 -22.40
CA GLY A 137 -19.44 8.05 -22.58
C GLY A 137 -19.42 8.65 -23.98
N GLU A 138 -18.66 9.73 -24.12
CA GLU A 138 -18.39 10.37 -25.39
C GLU A 138 -17.20 9.71 -26.14
N GLY A 139 -17.35 9.44 -27.44
CA GLY A 139 -16.30 8.92 -28.32
C GLY A 139 -16.53 7.50 -28.86
N THR A 140 -15.62 7.03 -29.73
CA THR A 140 -15.72 5.70 -30.35
C THR A 140 -15.38 4.59 -29.35
N ILE A 141 -16.37 3.77 -29.00
CA ILE A 141 -16.17 2.58 -28.18
C ILE A 141 -15.30 1.59 -28.96
N SER A 142 -14.05 1.47 -28.55
CA SER A 142 -13.07 0.55 -29.11
C SER A 142 -12.37 -0.23 -28.01
N VAL A 143 -11.89 -1.43 -28.31
CA VAL A 143 -11.14 -2.24 -27.34
C VAL A 143 -9.93 -1.49 -26.79
N SER A 144 -9.23 -0.70 -27.64
CA SER A 144 -8.11 0.13 -27.22
C SER A 144 -8.53 1.24 -26.23
N SER A 145 -9.66 1.92 -26.48
CA SER A 145 -10.18 2.94 -25.56
C SER A 145 -10.55 2.37 -24.19
N ILE A 146 -11.21 1.20 -24.17
CA ILE A 146 -11.61 0.53 -22.92
C ILE A 146 -10.37 0.05 -22.17
N LEU A 147 -9.41 -0.57 -22.85
CA LEU A 147 -8.14 -0.98 -22.24
C LEU A 147 -7.38 0.20 -21.65
N GLY A 148 -7.40 1.36 -22.32
CA GLY A 148 -6.83 2.61 -21.80
C GLY A 148 -7.51 3.06 -20.50
N GLN A 149 -8.85 3.11 -20.47
CA GLN A 149 -9.62 3.49 -19.29
C GLN A 149 -9.38 2.52 -18.11
N VAL A 150 -9.40 1.21 -18.38
CA VAL A 150 -9.09 0.19 -17.37
C VAL A 150 -7.67 0.43 -16.84
N LYS A 151 -6.66 0.55 -17.71
CA LYS A 151 -5.27 0.78 -17.32
C LYS A 151 -5.11 2.01 -16.43
N ASN A 152 -5.74 3.13 -16.77
CA ASN A 152 -5.61 4.40 -16.06
C ASN A 152 -6.17 4.34 -14.62
N THR A 153 -7.13 3.47 -14.35
CA THR A 153 -7.71 3.30 -13.01
C THR A 153 -6.98 2.24 -12.17
N MET A 154 -6.07 1.45 -12.76
CA MET A 154 -5.45 0.30 -12.08
C MET A 154 -4.59 0.68 -10.88
N LEU A 155 -3.78 1.74 -10.97
CA LEU A 155 -2.90 2.13 -9.86
C LEU A 155 -3.67 2.73 -8.68
N VAL A 156 -4.75 3.47 -8.96
CA VAL A 156 -5.64 4.02 -7.92
C VAL A 156 -6.40 2.88 -7.25
N THR A 157 -6.95 1.96 -8.04
CA THR A 157 -7.66 0.79 -7.50
C THR A 157 -6.72 -0.15 -6.74
N LEU A 158 -5.48 -0.34 -7.20
CA LEU A 158 -4.46 -1.07 -6.44
C LEU A 158 -4.22 -0.40 -5.09
N TRP A 159 -3.98 0.92 -5.09
CA TRP A 159 -3.69 1.69 -3.88
C TRP A 159 -4.72 1.46 -2.77
N VAL A 160 -6.01 1.48 -3.10
CA VAL A 160 -7.08 1.30 -2.09
C VAL A 160 -7.20 -0.14 -1.56
N PHE A 161 -6.59 -1.13 -2.23
CA PHE A 161 -6.53 -2.53 -1.78
C PHE A 161 -5.18 -2.94 -1.17
N ILE A 162 -4.18 -2.07 -1.21
CA ILE A 162 -2.92 -2.29 -0.48
C ILE A 162 -3.23 -2.40 1.02
N GLY A 163 -2.66 -3.40 1.68
CA GLY A 163 -2.99 -3.77 3.05
C GLY A 163 -3.78 -5.07 3.16
N VAL A 164 -4.25 -5.67 2.05
CA VAL A 164 -4.87 -7.01 2.05
C VAL A 164 -3.94 -8.10 2.62
N GLU A 165 -2.63 -7.90 2.45
CA GLU A 165 -1.56 -8.72 2.97
C GLU A 165 -1.28 -8.50 4.47
N GLY A 166 -1.83 -7.45 5.08
CA GLY A 166 -1.48 -7.02 6.44
C GLY A 166 -1.70 -8.12 7.49
N ALA A 167 -2.76 -8.92 7.34
CA ALA A 167 -3.01 -10.07 8.22
C ALA A 167 -1.89 -11.12 8.14
N VAL A 168 -1.30 -11.30 6.95
CA VAL A 168 -0.21 -12.27 6.74
C VAL A 168 1.14 -11.69 7.20
N VAL A 169 1.35 -10.39 7.03
CA VAL A 169 2.56 -9.72 7.56
C VAL A 169 2.62 -9.84 9.08
N LEU A 170 1.48 -9.72 9.76
CA LEU A 170 1.35 -9.87 11.22
C LEU A 170 1.12 -11.33 11.66
N SER A 171 1.32 -12.31 10.80
CA SER A 171 0.98 -13.72 11.10
C SER A 171 1.74 -14.27 12.31
N GLY A 172 2.99 -13.87 12.52
CA GLY A 172 3.80 -14.28 13.69
C GLY A 172 3.27 -13.75 15.03
N ARG A 173 2.35 -12.77 15.00
CA ARG A 173 1.66 -12.23 16.19
C ARG A 173 0.24 -12.76 16.35
N ALA A 174 -0.25 -13.55 15.40
CA ALA A 174 -1.59 -14.12 15.46
C ALA A 174 -1.64 -15.31 16.41
N LYS A 175 -2.68 -15.38 17.25
CA LYS A 175 -2.90 -16.54 18.14
C LYS A 175 -3.14 -17.83 17.35
N ASN A 176 -3.89 -17.74 16.24
CA ASN A 176 -4.17 -18.87 15.36
C ASN A 176 -3.89 -18.50 13.89
N SER A 177 -3.11 -19.31 13.18
CA SER A 177 -2.82 -19.13 11.75
C SER A 177 -4.05 -19.27 10.85
N ARG A 178 -5.08 -19.99 11.29
CA ARG A 178 -6.35 -20.12 10.55
C ARG A 178 -7.14 -18.80 10.49
N ASP A 179 -6.98 -17.94 11.49
CA ASP A 179 -7.70 -16.68 11.56
C ASP A 179 -7.14 -15.67 10.55
N VAL A 180 -5.83 -15.73 10.28
CA VAL A 180 -5.15 -14.91 9.26
C VAL A 180 -5.82 -15.05 7.90
N GLY A 181 -5.96 -16.29 7.42
CA GLY A 181 -6.54 -16.55 6.11
C GLY A 181 -8.03 -16.22 6.00
N LYS A 182 -8.80 -16.36 7.10
CA LYS A 182 -10.21 -15.94 7.14
C LYS A 182 -10.34 -14.41 7.15
N ALA A 183 -9.53 -13.73 7.96
CA ALA A 183 -9.50 -12.28 8.06
C ALA A 183 -9.16 -11.63 6.72
N THR A 184 -8.18 -12.15 5.98
CA THR A 184 -7.82 -11.65 4.64
C THR A 184 -9.00 -11.68 3.67
N VAL A 185 -9.72 -12.81 3.59
CA VAL A 185 -10.83 -12.95 2.62
C VAL A 185 -12.08 -12.17 3.04
N LEU A 186 -12.46 -12.25 4.33
CA LEU A 186 -13.61 -11.50 4.84
C LEU A 186 -13.37 -9.99 4.74
N GLY A 187 -12.18 -9.53 5.11
CA GLY A 187 -11.78 -8.14 4.98
C GLY A 187 -11.83 -7.67 3.53
N LEU A 188 -11.30 -8.47 2.59
CA LEU A 188 -11.37 -8.14 1.17
C LEU A 188 -12.82 -8.02 0.66
N ILE A 189 -13.69 -8.99 0.97
CA ILE A 189 -15.08 -8.97 0.50
C ILE A 189 -15.81 -7.75 1.08
N LEU A 190 -15.64 -7.47 2.37
CA LEU A 190 -16.29 -6.33 3.02
C LEU A 190 -15.83 -5.00 2.40
N VAL A 191 -14.52 -4.78 2.29
CA VAL A 191 -13.95 -3.55 1.73
C VAL A 191 -14.34 -3.38 0.25
N MET A 192 -14.30 -4.46 -0.52
CA MET A 192 -14.72 -4.44 -1.93
C MET A 192 -16.19 -4.04 -2.07
N SER A 193 -17.09 -4.60 -1.25
CA SER A 193 -18.50 -4.23 -1.25
C SER A 193 -18.69 -2.75 -0.90
N ILE A 194 -17.98 -2.24 0.11
CA ILE A 194 -18.02 -0.83 0.50
C ILE A 194 -17.56 0.08 -0.64
N TYR A 195 -16.43 -0.23 -1.29
CA TYR A 195 -15.92 0.58 -2.41
C TYR A 195 -16.85 0.58 -3.62
N ILE A 196 -17.45 -0.56 -3.95
CA ILE A 196 -18.46 -0.65 -5.02
C ILE A 196 -19.66 0.21 -4.67
N LEU A 197 -20.19 0.11 -3.44
CA LEU A 197 -21.34 0.90 -2.99
C LEU A 197 -21.03 2.41 -3.05
N ILE A 198 -19.91 2.85 -2.48
CA ILE A 198 -19.53 4.27 -2.51
C ILE A 198 -19.42 4.78 -3.95
N SER A 199 -18.78 4.01 -4.83
CA SER A 199 -18.58 4.42 -6.24
C SER A 199 -19.89 4.50 -7.01
N VAL A 200 -20.72 3.45 -6.95
CA VAL A 200 -22.01 3.37 -7.65
C VAL A 200 -22.96 4.44 -7.14
N LEU A 201 -23.07 4.59 -5.81
CA LEU A 201 -23.96 5.58 -5.22
C LEU A 201 -23.55 7.02 -5.55
N SER A 202 -22.25 7.31 -5.64
CA SER A 202 -21.75 8.61 -6.07
C SER A 202 -22.14 8.92 -7.53
N MET A 203 -22.04 7.93 -8.43
CA MET A 203 -22.44 8.06 -9.84
C MET A 203 -23.96 8.20 -10.03
N GLY A 204 -24.77 7.81 -9.04
CA GLY A 204 -26.21 8.05 -9.07
C GLY A 204 -26.64 9.39 -8.49
N ALA A 205 -25.74 10.11 -7.82
CA ALA A 205 -26.04 11.43 -7.25
C ALA A 205 -25.48 12.58 -8.08
N MET A 206 -24.32 12.39 -8.73
CA MET A 206 -23.65 13.40 -9.56
C MET A 206 -23.29 12.80 -10.93
N THR A 207 -23.32 13.62 -11.97
CA THR A 207 -22.92 13.21 -13.33
C THR A 207 -21.41 12.96 -13.43
N ARG A 208 -20.99 12.24 -14.47
CA ARG A 208 -19.57 11.94 -14.72
C ARG A 208 -18.70 13.20 -14.83
N GLY A 209 -19.23 14.24 -15.50
CA GLY A 209 -18.57 15.53 -15.64
C GLY A 209 -18.33 16.20 -14.29
N GLU A 210 -19.36 16.29 -13.46
CA GLU A 210 -19.27 16.86 -12.11
C GLU A 210 -18.31 16.09 -11.20
N LEU A 211 -18.35 14.76 -11.23
CA LEU A 211 -17.43 13.92 -10.43
C LEU A 211 -15.97 14.08 -10.85
N SER A 212 -15.70 14.29 -12.15
CA SER A 212 -14.34 14.34 -12.69
C SER A 212 -13.54 15.58 -12.26
N VAL A 213 -14.22 16.66 -11.86
CA VAL A 213 -13.60 17.93 -11.47
C VAL A 213 -13.51 18.11 -9.95
N LEU A 214 -14.03 17.16 -9.17
CA LEU A 214 -13.96 17.21 -7.71
C LEU A 214 -12.51 17.10 -7.22
N GLU A 215 -12.14 17.98 -6.29
CA GLU A 215 -10.89 17.86 -5.57
C GLU A 215 -10.88 16.61 -4.68
N THR A 216 -9.69 16.08 -4.41
CA THR A 216 -9.52 14.96 -3.48
C THR A 216 -9.28 15.50 -2.07
N PRO A 217 -9.98 14.98 -1.03
CA PRO A 217 -10.89 13.82 -1.02
C PRO A 217 -12.33 14.11 -1.51
N SER A 218 -12.80 13.37 -2.53
CA SER A 218 -14.06 13.66 -3.22
C SER A 218 -15.34 13.25 -2.48
N MET A 219 -15.27 12.27 -1.58
CA MET A 219 -16.44 11.75 -0.84
C MET A 219 -17.15 12.83 -0.01
N GLY A 220 -16.40 13.78 0.56
CA GLY A 220 -16.96 14.91 1.30
C GLY A 220 -17.78 15.83 0.38
N HIS A 221 -17.23 16.16 -0.79
CA HIS A 221 -17.91 17.01 -1.77
C HIS A 221 -19.14 16.35 -2.39
N VAL A 222 -19.10 15.04 -2.62
CA VAL A 222 -20.28 14.29 -3.08
C VAL A 222 -21.41 14.38 -2.06
N LEU A 223 -21.11 14.20 -0.77
CA LEU A 223 -22.14 14.30 0.26
C LEU A 223 -22.63 15.74 0.44
N GLU A 224 -21.74 16.72 0.32
CA GLU A 224 -22.09 18.15 0.35
C GLU A 224 -23.05 18.55 -0.75
N HIS A 225 -22.90 18.00 -1.95
CA HIS A 225 -23.84 18.23 -3.06
C HIS A 225 -25.27 17.79 -2.71
N VAL A 226 -25.42 16.73 -1.92
CA VAL A 226 -26.73 16.13 -1.60
C VAL A 226 -27.38 16.78 -0.39
N VAL A 227 -26.63 16.96 0.71
CA VAL A 227 -27.19 17.41 2.01
C VAL A 227 -26.66 18.76 2.48
N GLY A 228 -25.75 19.38 1.73
CA GLY A 228 -25.09 20.63 2.10
C GLY A 228 -23.86 20.43 2.99
N THR A 229 -23.28 21.56 3.43
CA THR A 229 -21.96 21.63 4.07
C THR A 229 -21.79 20.74 5.30
N TRP A 230 -22.86 20.48 6.07
CA TRP A 230 -22.76 19.59 7.24
C TRP A 230 -22.32 18.17 6.87
N GLY A 231 -22.69 17.70 5.66
CA GLY A 231 -22.27 16.40 5.12
C GLY A 231 -20.76 16.35 4.89
N ALA A 232 -20.19 17.34 4.20
CA ALA A 232 -18.75 17.46 4.02
C ALA A 232 -18.01 17.51 5.35
N VAL A 233 -18.50 18.31 6.31
CA VAL A 233 -17.89 18.42 7.65
C VAL A 233 -17.86 17.06 8.36
N ALA A 234 -18.97 16.32 8.37
CA ALA A 234 -19.05 15.01 9.00
C ALA A 234 -18.08 13.99 8.36
N ILE A 235 -18.00 13.97 7.02
CA ILE A 235 -17.09 13.08 6.30
C ILE A 235 -15.63 13.46 6.52
N ASN A 236 -15.29 14.75 6.46
CA ASN A 236 -13.91 15.21 6.63
C ASN A 236 -13.39 14.97 8.06
N ILE A 237 -14.22 15.17 9.10
CA ILE A 237 -13.86 14.81 10.48
C ILE A 237 -13.64 13.29 10.59
N GLY A 238 -14.57 12.50 10.05
CA GLY A 238 -14.45 11.04 10.01
C GLY A 238 -13.21 10.56 9.25
N LEU A 239 -12.85 11.24 8.16
CA LEU A 239 -11.68 10.95 7.35
C LEU A 239 -10.38 11.27 8.09
N VAL A 240 -10.28 12.40 8.80
CA VAL A 240 -9.10 12.71 9.63
C VAL A 240 -8.88 11.63 10.68
N ALA A 241 -9.93 11.26 11.43
CA ALA A 241 -9.87 10.17 12.40
C ALA A 241 -9.49 8.83 11.74
N SER A 242 -10.03 8.56 10.55
CA SER A 242 -9.71 7.38 9.75
C SER A 242 -8.22 7.32 9.40
N LEU A 243 -7.66 8.40 8.86
CA LEU A 243 -6.28 8.47 8.41
C LEU A 243 -5.32 8.28 9.57
N VAL A 244 -5.58 8.85 10.75
CA VAL A 244 -4.80 8.58 11.97
C VAL A 244 -4.80 7.09 12.33
N GLY A 245 -5.97 6.44 12.31
CA GLY A 245 -6.05 4.99 12.53
C GLY A 245 -5.27 4.17 11.51
N THR A 246 -5.39 4.54 10.23
CA THR A 246 -4.64 3.90 9.13
C THR A 246 -3.12 4.01 9.36
N LEU A 247 -2.63 5.18 9.79
CA LEU A 247 -1.22 5.39 10.07
C LEU A 247 -0.72 4.47 11.19
N ILE A 248 -1.47 4.34 12.29
CA ILE A 248 -1.11 3.42 13.39
C ILE A 248 -0.94 1.99 12.87
N GLY A 249 -1.90 1.50 12.06
CA GLY A 249 -1.82 0.17 11.45
C GLY A 249 -0.60 0.00 10.55
N TRP A 250 -0.30 0.98 9.70
CA TRP A 250 0.84 0.91 8.79
C TRP A 250 2.19 1.03 9.49
N PHE A 251 2.32 1.84 10.52
CA PHE A 251 3.55 1.86 11.34
C PHE A 251 3.84 0.49 11.96
N LEU A 252 2.80 -0.23 12.43
CA LEU A 252 2.97 -1.59 12.93
C LEU A 252 3.49 -2.52 11.83
N LEU A 253 2.86 -2.50 10.64
CA LEU A 253 3.28 -3.33 9.49
C LEU A 253 4.73 -3.06 9.05
N VAL A 254 5.09 -1.78 8.90
CA VAL A 254 6.43 -1.33 8.49
C VAL A 254 7.49 -1.70 9.54
N SER A 255 7.16 -1.60 10.82
CA SER A 255 8.07 -2.02 11.89
C SER A 255 8.24 -3.54 11.98
N GLU A 256 7.17 -4.30 11.75
CA GLU A 256 7.20 -5.75 11.87
C GLU A 256 7.98 -6.40 10.72
N ILE A 257 7.69 -6.00 9.48
CA ILE A 257 8.33 -6.59 8.31
C ILE A 257 9.86 -6.40 8.32
N SER A 258 10.31 -5.21 8.72
CA SER A 258 11.73 -4.89 8.81
C SER A 258 12.40 -5.59 10.00
N HIS A 259 11.67 -5.79 11.10
CA HIS A 259 12.12 -6.57 12.24
C HIS A 259 12.32 -8.06 11.89
N VAL A 260 11.34 -8.67 11.21
CA VAL A 260 11.41 -10.07 10.75
C VAL A 260 12.57 -10.24 9.76
N ALA A 261 12.70 -9.34 8.78
CA ALA A 261 13.82 -9.33 7.84
C ALA A 261 15.20 -9.17 8.55
N GLY A 262 15.25 -8.40 9.64
CA GLY A 262 16.44 -8.25 10.47
C GLY A 262 16.82 -9.55 11.18
N LYS A 263 15.84 -10.26 11.76
CA LYS A 263 16.05 -11.56 12.42
C LYS A 263 16.63 -12.58 11.45
N ASP A 264 16.04 -12.68 10.27
CA ASP A 264 16.47 -13.57 9.19
C ASP A 264 17.81 -13.17 8.56
N GLY A 265 18.29 -11.95 8.81
CA GLY A 265 19.63 -11.51 8.40
C GLY A 265 19.78 -11.02 6.98
N VAL A 266 18.66 -10.60 6.38
CA VAL A 266 18.68 -9.85 5.14
C VAL A 266 18.69 -8.33 5.38
N PHE A 267 18.25 -7.88 6.55
CA PHE A 267 18.37 -6.49 7.01
C PHE A 267 19.50 -6.34 8.05
N PRO A 268 20.02 -5.11 8.24
CA PRO A 268 21.04 -4.82 9.25
C PRO A 268 20.64 -5.28 10.65
N LYS A 269 21.61 -5.73 11.45
CA LYS A 269 21.37 -6.29 12.80
C LYS A 269 20.61 -5.34 13.72
N VAL A 270 20.71 -4.03 13.51
CA VAL A 270 20.00 -3.01 14.31
C VAL A 270 18.47 -3.21 14.30
N PHE A 271 17.88 -3.72 13.21
CA PHE A 271 16.44 -3.99 13.09
C PHE A 271 15.94 -5.14 13.97
N THR A 272 16.85 -5.97 14.51
CA THR A 272 16.50 -7.05 15.45
C THR A 272 16.14 -6.55 16.85
N LYS A 273 16.47 -5.30 17.18
CA LYS A 273 16.33 -4.78 18.54
C LYS A 273 14.87 -4.43 18.87
N THR A 274 14.38 -4.95 20.01
CA THR A 274 13.07 -4.62 20.57
C THR A 274 13.21 -3.88 21.91
N ASN A 275 12.17 -3.15 22.32
CA ASN A 275 12.12 -2.52 23.64
C ASN A 275 11.48 -3.48 24.69
N LYS A 276 11.35 -3.03 25.95
CA LYS A 276 10.75 -3.82 27.04
C LYS A 276 9.31 -4.30 26.76
N LYS A 277 8.59 -3.62 25.86
CA LYS A 277 7.22 -3.96 25.44
C LYS A 277 7.17 -4.73 24.12
N GLN A 278 8.30 -5.31 23.71
CA GLN A 278 8.48 -6.08 22.47
C GLN A 278 8.21 -5.29 21.18
N THR A 279 8.21 -3.96 21.24
CA THR A 279 8.12 -3.11 20.05
C THR A 279 9.48 -3.05 19.33
N PRO A 280 9.55 -3.29 18.01
CA PRO A 280 10.76 -3.06 17.20
C PRO A 280 11.17 -1.57 17.11
N HIS A 281 11.69 -1.03 18.21
CA HIS A 281 11.94 0.40 18.33
C HIS A 281 12.94 0.92 17.30
N MET A 282 14.00 0.18 16.98
CA MET A 282 14.98 0.62 15.96
C MET A 282 14.38 0.64 14.55
N ALA A 283 13.51 -0.33 14.23
CA ALA A 283 12.76 -0.30 12.99
C ALA A 283 11.89 0.95 12.89
N LEU A 284 11.21 1.33 13.98
CA LEU A 284 10.42 2.55 14.05
C LEU A 284 11.28 3.81 13.89
N TRP A 285 12.40 3.93 14.62
CA TRP A 285 13.28 5.10 14.53
C TRP A 285 13.81 5.31 13.11
N ILE A 286 14.29 4.26 12.47
CA ILE A 286 14.82 4.35 11.11
C ILE A 286 13.69 4.67 10.12
N SER A 287 12.55 3.99 10.21
CA SER A 287 11.41 4.25 9.32
C SER A 287 10.89 5.68 9.46
N ASN A 288 10.84 6.20 10.70
CA ASN A 288 10.42 7.56 11.00
C ASN A 288 11.43 8.60 10.49
N GLY A 289 12.73 8.33 10.65
CA GLY A 289 13.79 9.16 10.09
C GLY A 289 13.71 9.25 8.56
N VAL A 290 13.49 8.11 7.89
CA VAL A 290 13.30 8.08 6.42
C VAL A 290 12.05 8.87 6.01
N ALA A 291 10.92 8.69 6.71
CA ALA A 291 9.70 9.47 6.46
C ALA A 291 9.94 10.98 6.63
N GLN A 292 10.69 11.38 7.67
CA GLN A 292 11.04 12.78 7.92
C GLN A 292 11.92 13.36 6.80
N VAL A 293 12.90 12.60 6.32
CA VAL A 293 13.74 13.02 5.17
C VAL A 293 12.86 13.20 3.93
N ILE A 294 11.91 12.29 3.69
CA ILE A 294 10.96 12.42 2.57
C ILE A 294 10.11 13.69 2.71
N PHE A 295 9.63 14.02 3.91
CA PHE A 295 8.91 15.29 4.13
C PHE A 295 9.78 16.52 3.85
N ILE A 296 11.06 16.48 4.20
CA ILE A 296 12.00 17.55 3.85
C ILE A 296 12.16 17.64 2.33
N ILE A 297 12.27 16.51 1.62
CA ILE A 297 12.32 16.51 0.15
C ILE A 297 11.03 17.12 -0.44
N VAL A 298 9.86 16.74 0.08
CA VAL A 298 8.54 17.25 -0.34
C VAL A 298 8.40 18.76 -0.12
N LEU A 299 9.12 19.38 0.83
CA LEU A 299 9.13 20.85 0.95
C LEU A 299 9.80 21.54 -0.23
N PHE A 300 10.80 20.89 -0.84
CA PHE A 300 11.59 21.45 -1.93
C PHE A 300 11.17 20.93 -3.30
N SER A 301 10.33 19.89 -3.35
CA SER A 301 9.72 19.39 -4.57
C SER A 301 8.26 19.81 -4.61
N GLU A 302 7.73 20.18 -5.77
CA GLU A 302 6.28 20.38 -5.98
C GLU A 302 5.52 19.03 -5.97
N SER A 303 6.00 18.05 -5.20
CA SER A 303 5.47 16.70 -5.17
C SER A 303 4.12 16.67 -4.46
N THR A 304 3.16 16.03 -5.12
CA THR A 304 1.81 15.81 -4.60
C THR A 304 1.71 14.48 -3.86
N TYR A 305 0.65 14.31 -3.08
CA TYR A 305 0.33 13.01 -2.46
C TYR A 305 0.24 11.89 -3.53
N GLN A 306 -0.13 12.25 -4.77
CA GLN A 306 -0.28 11.31 -5.88
C GLN A 306 1.04 10.64 -6.27
N ILE A 307 2.10 11.44 -6.37
CA ILE A 307 3.44 10.93 -6.68
C ILE A 307 3.88 9.95 -5.59
N MET A 308 3.69 10.30 -4.32
CA MET A 308 4.10 9.45 -3.19
C MET A 308 3.37 8.11 -3.21
N TYR A 309 2.05 8.11 -3.40
CA TYR A 309 1.31 6.85 -3.46
C TYR A 309 1.62 6.06 -4.74
N PHE A 310 1.89 6.69 -5.89
CA PHE A 310 2.27 5.95 -7.09
C PHE A 310 3.59 5.19 -6.92
N ILE A 311 4.59 5.82 -6.30
CA ILE A 311 5.87 5.16 -6.00
C ILE A 311 5.65 4.05 -4.96
N ALA A 312 4.82 4.29 -3.93
CA ALA A 312 4.46 3.28 -2.95
C ALA A 312 3.76 2.07 -3.59
N SER A 313 2.71 2.31 -4.37
CA SER A 313 1.95 1.29 -5.12
C SER A 313 2.83 0.51 -6.08
N THR A 314 3.77 1.16 -6.75
CA THR A 314 4.67 0.46 -7.68
C THR A 314 5.69 -0.40 -6.93
N SER A 315 6.17 0.07 -5.77
CA SER A 315 7.14 -0.66 -4.94
C SER A 315 6.59 -1.96 -4.37
N ILE A 316 5.29 -2.03 -4.08
CA ILE A 316 4.64 -3.23 -3.51
C ILE A 316 4.34 -4.33 -4.54
N LEU A 317 4.36 -4.00 -5.85
CA LEU A 317 4.06 -4.96 -6.91
C LEU A 317 5.03 -6.14 -6.96
N VAL A 318 6.30 -5.89 -6.61
CA VAL A 318 7.33 -6.93 -6.56
C VAL A 318 6.99 -7.97 -5.47
N PRO A 319 6.75 -7.60 -4.19
CA PRO A 319 6.24 -8.53 -3.18
C PRO A 319 5.01 -9.33 -3.59
N TYR A 320 4.04 -8.70 -4.26
CA TYR A 320 2.80 -9.34 -4.70
C TYR A 320 3.08 -10.40 -5.77
N LEU A 321 3.86 -10.04 -6.79
CA LEU A 321 4.28 -10.96 -7.84
C LEU A 321 5.05 -12.16 -7.25
N LEU A 322 6.01 -11.91 -6.36
CA LEU A 322 6.81 -12.96 -5.74
C LEU A 322 5.96 -13.92 -4.89
N SER A 323 4.95 -13.40 -4.20
CA SER A 323 4.03 -14.24 -3.43
C SER A 323 3.19 -15.15 -4.35
N ALA A 324 2.68 -14.61 -5.47
CA ALA A 324 1.92 -15.38 -6.45
C ALA A 324 2.79 -16.45 -7.13
N LEU A 325 4.01 -16.09 -7.54
CA LEU A 325 4.98 -17.02 -8.13
C LEU A 325 5.43 -18.09 -7.14
N PHE A 326 5.53 -17.78 -5.85
CA PHE A 326 5.85 -18.77 -4.82
C PHE A 326 4.77 -19.85 -4.73
N GLN A 327 3.48 -19.46 -4.69
CA GLN A 327 2.41 -20.47 -4.74
C GLN A 327 2.45 -21.28 -6.03
N PHE A 328 2.71 -20.64 -7.17
CA PHE A 328 2.85 -21.34 -8.45
C PHE A 328 3.98 -22.38 -8.41
N LYS A 329 5.13 -22.01 -7.84
CA LYS A 329 6.26 -22.92 -7.61
C LYS A 329 5.84 -24.12 -6.76
N LEU A 330 5.13 -23.92 -5.65
CA LEU A 330 4.66 -25.01 -4.79
C LEU A 330 3.68 -25.96 -5.47
N VAL A 331 2.91 -25.47 -6.44
CA VAL A 331 2.02 -26.30 -7.28
C VAL A 331 2.85 -27.17 -8.24
N ILE A 332 3.88 -26.60 -8.87
CA ILE A 332 4.78 -27.33 -9.78
C ILE A 332 5.61 -28.37 -9.02
N THR A 333 6.13 -28.04 -7.84
CA THR A 333 6.93 -28.97 -7.01
C THR A 333 6.09 -30.03 -6.28
N ASN A 334 4.77 -30.06 -6.50
CA ASN A 334 3.83 -30.99 -5.87
C ASN A 334 3.79 -30.90 -4.33
N GLU A 335 4.16 -29.76 -3.75
CA GLU A 335 4.00 -29.48 -2.31
C GLU A 335 2.55 -29.10 -1.96
N LEU A 336 1.77 -28.64 -2.94
CA LEU A 336 0.33 -28.39 -2.83
C LEU A 336 -0.49 -29.48 -3.56
N LYS A 337 -0.51 -30.70 -3.02
CA LYS A 337 -1.22 -31.84 -3.62
C LYS A 337 -2.74 -31.66 -3.60
N ASP A 338 -3.30 -31.11 -2.51
CA ASP A 338 -4.74 -30.88 -2.39
C ASP A 338 -5.19 -29.77 -3.34
N ALA A 339 -6.22 -30.03 -4.14
CA ALA A 339 -6.81 -29.05 -5.07
C ALA A 339 -5.77 -28.37 -5.98
N LYS A 340 -4.82 -29.14 -6.51
CA LYS A 340 -3.72 -28.67 -7.36
C LYS A 340 -4.18 -27.75 -8.50
N VAL A 341 -5.26 -28.12 -9.20
CA VAL A 341 -5.83 -27.33 -10.31
C VAL A 341 -6.32 -25.97 -9.83
N LYS A 342 -7.05 -25.92 -8.70
CA LYS A 342 -7.55 -24.68 -8.11
C LYS A 342 -6.38 -23.79 -7.63
N ASN A 343 -5.41 -24.35 -6.93
CA ASN A 343 -4.29 -23.57 -6.41
C ASN A 343 -3.38 -23.08 -7.54
N GLY A 344 -3.23 -23.87 -8.60
CA GLY A 344 -2.50 -23.51 -9.82
C GLY A 344 -3.18 -22.41 -10.61
N SER A 345 -4.50 -22.49 -10.81
CA SER A 345 -5.25 -21.44 -11.52
C SER A 345 -5.25 -20.12 -10.74
N LEU A 346 -5.43 -20.15 -9.41
CA LEU A 346 -5.33 -18.97 -8.57
C LEU A 346 -3.95 -18.31 -8.66
N ALA A 347 -2.88 -19.10 -8.55
CA ALA A 347 -1.51 -18.59 -8.63
C ALA A 347 -1.18 -18.03 -10.02
N LEU A 348 -1.66 -18.68 -11.09
CA LEU A 348 -1.49 -18.20 -12.46
C LEU A 348 -2.20 -16.86 -12.68
N ILE A 349 -3.48 -16.76 -12.29
CA ILE A 349 -4.26 -15.52 -12.45
C ILE A 349 -3.65 -14.39 -11.61
N ALA A 350 -3.24 -14.67 -10.36
CA ALA A 350 -2.58 -13.68 -9.52
C ALA A 350 -1.23 -13.21 -10.09
N SER A 351 -0.46 -14.12 -10.71
CA SER A 351 0.82 -13.80 -11.35
C SER A 351 0.60 -12.94 -12.60
N LEU A 352 -0.33 -13.33 -13.48
CA LEU A 352 -0.69 -12.55 -14.66
C LEU A 352 -1.21 -11.15 -14.29
N TYR A 353 -2.06 -11.07 -13.27
CA TYR A 353 -2.55 -9.80 -12.74
C TYR A 353 -1.41 -8.92 -12.20
N SER A 354 -0.48 -9.49 -11.43
CA SER A 354 0.66 -8.75 -10.89
C SER A 354 1.59 -8.25 -12.00
N ILE A 355 1.85 -9.07 -13.03
CA ILE A 355 2.61 -8.66 -14.23
C ILE A 355 1.88 -7.53 -14.97
N TRP A 356 0.57 -7.66 -15.14
CA TRP A 356 -0.25 -6.63 -15.76
C TRP A 356 -0.21 -5.31 -14.97
N LEU A 357 -0.24 -5.35 -13.64
CA LEU A 357 -0.10 -4.17 -12.81
C LEU A 357 1.28 -3.52 -12.94
N ILE A 358 2.36 -4.30 -13.05
CA ILE A 358 3.71 -3.79 -13.31
C ILE A 358 3.73 -3.05 -14.66
N TYR A 359 3.12 -3.61 -15.69
CA TYR A 359 2.96 -2.95 -16.98
C TYR A 359 2.09 -1.67 -16.87
N ALA A 360 0.98 -1.74 -16.14
CA ALA A 360 0.06 -0.62 -15.94
C ALA A 360 0.68 0.51 -15.11
N ALA A 361 1.63 0.19 -14.21
CA ALA A 361 2.35 1.17 -13.41
C ALA A 361 3.11 2.19 -14.28
N GLY A 362 3.48 1.79 -15.49
CA GLY A 362 4.17 2.64 -16.45
C GLY A 362 5.67 2.73 -16.19
N LEU A 363 6.43 2.90 -17.28
CA LEU A 363 7.88 2.88 -17.24
C LEU A 363 8.46 3.98 -16.33
N LYS A 364 7.83 5.17 -16.31
CA LYS A 364 8.23 6.28 -15.43
C LYS A 364 8.30 5.84 -13.97
N ASN A 365 7.23 5.24 -13.45
CA ASN A 365 7.15 4.84 -12.05
C ASN A 365 8.09 3.67 -11.73
N LEU A 366 8.24 2.71 -12.66
CA LEU A 366 9.20 1.62 -12.51
C LEU A 366 10.66 2.12 -12.43
N LEU A 367 11.01 3.10 -13.26
CA LEU A 367 12.32 3.74 -13.22
C LEU A 367 12.54 4.46 -11.88
N LEU A 368 11.58 5.25 -11.41
CA LEU A 368 11.68 5.92 -10.10
C LEU A 368 11.86 4.91 -8.95
N VAL A 369 11.11 3.81 -8.97
CA VAL A 369 11.24 2.73 -7.97
C VAL A 369 12.60 2.03 -8.07
N SER A 370 13.19 1.92 -9.26
CA SER A 370 14.51 1.29 -9.42
C SER A 370 15.62 2.02 -8.65
N ILE A 371 15.53 3.36 -8.51
CA ILE A 371 16.45 4.15 -7.66
C ILE A 371 16.36 3.68 -6.21
N VAL A 372 15.13 3.54 -5.72
CA VAL A 372 14.85 3.11 -4.34
C VAL A 372 15.37 1.70 -4.08
N TYR A 373 15.16 0.77 -5.01
CA TYR A 373 15.73 -0.59 -4.93
C TYR A 373 17.26 -0.59 -5.07
N GLY A 374 17.82 0.32 -5.88
CA GLY A 374 19.26 0.52 -6.02
C GLY A 374 19.94 0.90 -4.70
N ILE A 375 19.35 1.82 -3.94
CA ILE A 375 19.81 2.17 -2.58
C ILE A 375 19.75 0.94 -1.66
N GLY A 376 18.71 0.10 -1.81
CA GLY A 376 18.56 -1.14 -1.07
C GLY A 376 19.72 -2.12 -1.25
N ILE A 377 20.38 -2.13 -2.41
CA ILE A 377 21.55 -2.98 -2.65
C ILE A 377 22.67 -2.68 -1.64
N ILE A 378 22.91 -1.41 -1.34
CA ILE A 378 23.93 -0.98 -0.37
C ILE A 378 23.58 -1.51 1.03
N VAL A 379 22.31 -1.37 1.43
CA VAL A 379 21.81 -1.85 2.72
C VAL A 379 21.90 -3.38 2.83
N TYR A 380 21.56 -4.10 1.76
CA TYR A 380 21.66 -5.56 1.71
C TYR A 380 23.11 -6.04 1.82
N VAL A 381 24.03 -5.43 1.07
CA VAL A 381 25.47 -5.77 1.15
C VAL A 381 26.00 -5.53 2.57
N TYR A 382 25.63 -4.40 3.18
CA TYR A 382 25.98 -4.10 4.57
C TYR A 382 25.44 -5.18 5.53
N ALA A 383 24.16 -5.51 5.44
CA ALA A 383 23.52 -6.54 6.28
C ALA A 383 24.17 -7.92 6.14
N ARG A 384 24.49 -8.35 4.92
CA ARG A 384 25.15 -9.64 4.67
C ARG A 384 26.58 -9.67 5.21
N LYS A 385 27.32 -8.56 5.08
CA LYS A 385 28.68 -8.42 5.63
C LYS A 385 28.69 -8.48 7.16
N GLU A 386 27.73 -7.85 7.85
CA GLU A 386 27.63 -7.92 9.32
C GLU A 386 27.50 -9.36 9.84
N LYS A 387 26.91 -10.26 9.04
CA LYS A 387 26.73 -11.68 9.39
C LYS A 387 27.82 -12.60 8.79
N GLY A 388 28.84 -12.06 8.12
CA GLY A 388 29.90 -12.86 7.48
C GLY A 388 29.41 -13.73 6.31
N ASN A 389 28.23 -13.43 5.76
CA ASN A 389 27.60 -14.23 4.73
C ASN A 389 28.03 -13.81 3.33
N ARG A 390 27.99 -14.75 2.38
CA ARG A 390 28.09 -14.41 0.95
C ARG A 390 26.95 -13.47 0.57
N CYS A 391 27.28 -12.38 -0.13
CA CYS A 391 26.31 -11.35 -0.50
C CYS A 391 25.34 -11.86 -1.57
N PHE A 392 25.86 -12.39 -2.68
CA PHE A 392 25.02 -12.79 -3.83
C PHE A 392 25.42 -14.17 -4.36
N THR A 393 24.42 -14.94 -4.78
CA THR A 393 24.56 -16.07 -5.70
C THR A 393 24.80 -15.57 -7.13
N ARG A 394 25.11 -16.48 -8.07
CA ARG A 394 25.31 -16.12 -9.49
C ARG A 394 24.06 -15.49 -10.10
N ILE A 395 22.88 -16.06 -9.83
CA ILE A 395 21.59 -15.57 -10.37
C ILE A 395 21.26 -14.20 -9.76
N GLU A 396 21.41 -14.05 -8.44
CA GLU A 396 21.13 -12.77 -7.76
C GLU A 396 22.02 -11.63 -8.25
N ARG A 397 23.25 -11.93 -8.72
CA ARG A 397 24.15 -10.93 -9.31
C ARG A 397 23.59 -10.34 -10.61
N TYR A 398 22.92 -11.14 -11.45
CA TYR A 398 22.28 -10.63 -12.67
C TYR A 398 21.10 -9.72 -12.33
N VAL A 399 20.29 -10.11 -11.34
CA VAL A 399 19.17 -9.28 -10.84
C VAL A 399 19.68 -7.96 -10.26
N MET A 400 20.77 -8.02 -9.48
CA MET A 400 21.43 -6.83 -8.94
C MET A 400 21.90 -5.89 -10.05
N TRP A 401 22.61 -6.39 -11.06
CA TRP A 401 23.06 -5.57 -12.19
C TRP A 401 21.90 -4.95 -12.97
N ALA A 402 20.82 -5.70 -13.20
CA ALA A 402 19.63 -5.16 -13.86
C ALA A 402 19.02 -3.99 -13.08
N ILE A 403 18.93 -4.09 -11.75
CA ILE A 403 18.44 -3.00 -10.88
C ILE A 403 19.38 -1.80 -10.93
N VAL A 404 20.71 -2.02 -10.88
CA VAL A 404 21.70 -0.93 -10.94
C VAL A 404 21.61 -0.18 -12.27
N VAL A 405 21.53 -0.88 -13.39
CA VAL A 405 21.42 -0.26 -14.72
C VAL A 405 20.13 0.55 -14.82
N ALA A 406 19.01 0.01 -14.34
CA ALA A 406 17.74 0.75 -14.30
C ALA A 406 17.82 2.00 -13.41
N ALA A 407 18.42 1.89 -12.22
CA ALA A 407 18.58 2.99 -11.27
C ALA A 407 19.46 4.12 -11.83
N VAL A 408 20.60 3.78 -12.45
CA VAL A 408 21.49 4.76 -13.09
C VAL A 408 20.81 5.43 -14.26
N THR A 409 20.07 4.67 -15.08
CA THR A 409 19.28 5.20 -16.20
C THR A 409 18.22 6.16 -15.70
N SER A 410 17.50 5.79 -14.63
CA SER A 410 16.48 6.65 -14.02
C SER A 410 17.08 7.95 -13.45
N LEU A 411 18.25 7.87 -12.81
CA LEU A 411 18.93 9.05 -12.26
C LEU A 411 19.38 10.00 -13.38
N TYR A 412 19.93 9.45 -14.47
CA TYR A 412 20.27 10.22 -15.66
C TYR A 412 19.04 10.91 -16.27
N MET A 413 17.91 10.21 -16.38
CA MET A 413 16.67 10.77 -16.91
C MET A 413 16.06 11.85 -16.00
N LEU A 414 16.22 11.76 -14.68
CA LEU A 414 15.83 12.82 -13.74
C LEU A 414 16.71 14.06 -13.93
N LEU A 415 18.04 13.88 -13.97
CA LEU A 415 18.99 14.98 -14.11
C LEU A 415 18.88 15.71 -15.46
N THR A 416 18.53 14.99 -16.52
CA THR A 416 18.32 15.56 -17.86
C THR A 416 16.92 16.14 -18.06
N GLY A 417 16.04 16.07 -17.06
CA GLY A 417 14.67 16.59 -17.13
C GLY A 417 13.70 15.74 -17.96
N ASN A 418 14.14 14.59 -18.46
CA ASN A 418 13.31 13.63 -19.22
C ASN A 418 12.25 12.97 -18.33
N ILE A 419 12.48 12.93 -17.01
CA ILE A 419 11.50 12.50 -16.01
C ILE A 419 11.40 13.62 -14.95
N LYS A 420 10.18 14.06 -14.64
CA LYS A 420 9.91 14.98 -13.52
C LYS A 420 9.38 14.21 -12.32
N MET A 421 9.92 14.54 -11.15
CA MET A 421 9.55 13.96 -9.86
C MET A 421 8.28 14.60 -9.32
#